data_AF-K1ZSU1-F1
#
_entry.id   AF-K1ZSU1-F1
#
_cell.length_a   1.000
_cell.length_b   1.000
_cell.length_c   1.000
_cell.angle_alpha   90.00
_cell.angle_beta   90.00
_cell.angle_gamma   90.00
#
_symmetry.space_group_name_H-M   'P 1'
#
loop_
_entity.id
_entity.type
_entity.pdbx_description
1 polymer ?
#
loop_
_entity_poly.entity_id
_entity_poly.type
_entity_poly.pdbx_seq_one_letter_code
_entity_poly.pdbx_strand_id
1 'polypeptide(L)' 'TVDTGLRLSRFFGTSDGFWVGLQTDYDTAQAKDALSDVLSRIHRFEPVHV' A
#
# COMPACT_ATOMS: atom_id res chain seq x y z
N THR A 1 2.86 -0.63 11.46
CA THR A 1 2.31 0.62 12.05
C THR A 1 3.33 1.74 11.94
N VAL A 2 2.90 3.01 11.80
CA VAL A 2 3.81 4.15 11.53
C VAL A 2 4.80 4.42 12.66
N ASP A 3 4.35 4.42 13.92
CA ASP A 3 5.21 4.64 15.10
C ASP A 3 6.41 3.66 15.14
N THR A 4 6.13 2.37 14.95
CA THR A 4 7.19 1.34 14.94
C THR A 4 8.14 1.53 13.76
N GLY A 5 7.60 1.86 12.58
CA GLY A 5 8.41 2.13 11.38
C GLY A 5 9.40 3.27 11.60
N LEU A 6 8.96 4.39 12.20
CA LEU A 6 9.83 5.53 12.51
C LEU A 6 10.94 5.18 13.51
N ARG A 7 10.64 4.38 14.54
CA ARG A 7 11.64 3.92 15.52
C ARG A 7 12.70 3.05 14.86
N LEU A 8 12.29 2.12 14.00
CA LEU A 8 13.21 1.27 13.24
C LEU A 8 14.05 2.09 12.26
N SER A 9 13.46 3.08 11.59
CA SER A 9 14.21 3.98 10.71
C SER A 9 15.29 4.74 11.45
N ARG A 10 14.98 5.29 12.62
CA ARG A 10 15.98 5.96 13.47
C ARG A 10 17.06 5.00 13.94
N PHE A 11 16.69 3.78 14.33
CA PHE A 11 17.63 2.78 14.84
C PHE A 11 18.59 2.26 13.78
N PHE A 12 18.11 1.97 12.56
CA PHE A 12 18.91 1.41 11.47
C PHE A 12 19.48 2.46 10.50
N GLY A 13 19.15 3.74 10.68
CA GLY A 13 19.62 4.81 9.78
C GLY A 13 18.99 4.78 8.39
N THR A 14 17.80 4.21 8.26
CA THR A 14 17.03 4.21 6.99
C THR A 14 16.16 5.46 6.89
N SER A 15 15.59 5.74 5.71
CA SER A 15 14.61 6.83 5.58
C SER A 15 13.34 6.55 6.39
N ASP A 16 12.67 7.62 6.86
CA ASP A 16 11.46 7.54 7.69
C ASP A 16 10.33 6.72 7.04
N GLY A 17 10.26 6.71 5.70
CA GLY A 17 9.26 5.98 4.94
C GLY A 17 9.59 4.52 4.64
N PHE A 18 10.82 4.06 4.90
CA PHE A 18 11.28 2.73 4.46
C PHE A 18 10.39 1.59 4.99
N TRP A 19 10.26 1.48 6.31
CA TRP A 19 9.50 0.40 6.95
C TRP A 19 7.99 0.54 6.77
N VAL A 20 7.50 1.77 6.67
CA VAL A 20 6.08 2.04 6.40
C VAL A 20 5.72 1.65 4.97
N GLY A 21 6.61 1.90 4.00
CA GLY A 21 6.46 1.43 2.63
C GLY A 21 6.37 -0.09 2.56
N LEU A 22 7.29 -0.80 3.22
CA LEU A 22 7.26 -2.27 3.27
C LEU A 22 5.95 -2.83 3.85
N GLN A 23 5.45 -2.24 4.94
CA GLN A 23 4.16 -2.63 5.50
C GLN A 23 3.02 -2.38 4.49
N THR A 24 3.05 -1.24 3.82
CA THR A 24 2.02 -0.85 2.82
C THR A 24 2.03 -1.80 1.63
N ASP A 25 3.20 -2.21 1.17
CA ASP A 25 3.35 -3.18 0.07
C ASP A 25 2.78 -4.55 0.46
N TYR A 26 3.09 -5.02 1.67
CA TYR A 26 2.55 -6.26 2.21
C TYR A 26 1.02 -6.21 2.31
N ASP A 27 0.48 -5.17 2.94
CA ASP A 27 -0.96 -4.99 3.11
C ASP A 27 -1.67 -4.89 1.75
N THR A 28 -1.04 -4.22 0.78
CA THR A 28 -1.55 -4.12 -0.60
C THR A 28 -1.58 -5.47 -1.29
N ALA A 29 -0.54 -6.28 -1.15
CA ALA A 29 -0.48 -7.61 -1.74
C ALA A 29 -1.57 -8.53 -1.17
N GLN A 30 -1.76 -8.52 0.16
CA GLN A 30 -2.81 -9.28 0.84
C GLN A 30 -4.21 -8.78 0.44
N ALA A 31 -4.42 -7.47 0.40
CA ALA A 31 -5.70 -6.88 0.01
C ALA A 31 -6.06 -7.19 -1.46
N LYS A 32 -5.08 -7.17 -2.38
CA LYS A 32 -5.28 -7.54 -3.79
C LYS A 32 -5.73 -8.99 -3.94
N ASP A 33 -5.12 -9.90 -3.18
CA ASP A 33 -5.50 -11.32 -3.20
C ASP A 33 -6.92 -11.51 -2.64
N ALA A 34 -7.19 -10.95 -1.46
CA ALA A 34 -8.51 -11.04 -0.82
C ALA A 34 -9.65 -10.37 -1.59
N LEU A 35 -9.34 -9.32 -2.37
CA LEU A 35 -10.31 -8.55 -3.14
C LEU A 35 -10.32 -8.90 -4.63
N SER A 36 -9.62 -9.96 -5.06
CA SER A 36 -9.45 -10.30 -6.48
C SER A 36 -10.78 -10.29 -7.26
N ASP A 37 -11.81 -10.97 -6.73
CA ASP A 37 -13.14 -11.03 -7.36
C ASP A 37 -13.83 -9.66 -7.42
N VAL A 38 -13.70 -8.85 -6.38
CA VAL A 38 -14.28 -7.49 -6.33
C VAL A 38 -13.59 -6.60 -7.36
N LEU A 39 -12.26 -6.60 -7.38
CA LEU A 39 -11.45 -5.79 -8.29
C LEU A 39 -11.71 -6.14 -9.76
N SER A 40 -11.93 -7.42 -10.09
CA SER A 40 -12.26 -7.86 -11.45
C SER A 40 -13.56 -7.27 -12.00
N ARG A 41 -14.47 -6.86 -11.13
CA ARG A 41 -15.80 -6.32 -11.48
C ARG A 41 -15.83 -4.79 -11.55
N ILE A 42 -14.74 -4.12 -11.17
CA ILE A 42 -14.63 -2.66 -11.23
C ILE A 42 -14.13 -2.26 -12.62
N HIS A 43 -14.99 -1.59 -13.39
CA HIS A 43 -14.60 -1.04 -14.69
C HIS A 43 -13.84 0.27 -14.52
N ARG A 44 -12.79 0.45 -15.34
CA ARG A 44 -12.09 1.73 -15.45
C ARG A 44 -13.08 2.82 -15.85
N PHE A 45 -13.02 3.96 -15.18
CA PHE A 45 -13.79 5.14 -15.56
C PHE A 45 -13.29 5.70 -16.88
N GLU A 46 -14.19 5.82 -17.86
CA GLU A 46 -13.95 6.48 -19.13
C GLU A 46 -14.79 7.77 -19.19
N PRO A 47 -14.16 8.96 -19.14
CA PRO A 47 -14.89 10.21 -19.23
C PRO A 47 -15.50 10.38 -20.62
N VAL A 48 -16.78 10.77 -20.67
CA VAL A 48 -17.39 11.22 -21.92
C VAL A 48 -16.79 12.59 -22.24
N HIS A 49 -16.05 12.68 -23.34
CA HIS A 49 -15.66 13.98 -23.89
C HIS A 49 -16.92 14.64 -24.46
N VAL A 50 -17.40 15.68 -23.77
CA VAL A 50 -18.49 16.57 -24.22
C VAL A 50 -17.89 17.82 -24.84
#